data_AF-A0A965FHP5-F1
#
_entry.id   AF-A0A965FHP5-F1
#
_cell.length_a   1.000
_cell.length_b   1.000
_cell.length_c   1.000
_cell.angle_alpha   90.00
_cell.angle_beta   90.00
_cell.angle_gamma   90.00
#
_symmetry.space_group_name_H-M   'P 1'
#
loop_
_entity.id
_entity.type
_entity.pdbx_description
1 polymer ?
#
loop_
_entity_poly.entity_id
_entity_poly.type
_entity_poly.pdbx_seq_one_letter_code
_entity_poly.pdbx_strand_id
1 'polypeptide(L)' 'KAVTFDEENVHGQCVTCNQHKHGNLIEYQLGIQKRIGADRLIELHARAYEVKKWTREELNEIIRTYKKKANDYGNS' A
#
# COMPACT_ATOMS: atom_id res chain seq x y z
N LYS A 1 -4.99 7.37 -7.55
CA LYS A 1 -5.17 6.52 -6.34
C LYS A 1 -5.52 5.07 -6.73
N ALA A 2 -5.01 4.57 -7.87
CA ALA A 2 -5.29 3.20 -8.30
C ALA A 2 -4.60 2.15 -7.41
N VAL A 3 -3.38 2.44 -6.97
CA VAL A 3 -2.57 1.53 -6.17
C VAL A 3 -2.75 1.72 -4.65
N THR A 4 -3.79 2.44 -4.20
CA THR A 4 -3.95 2.78 -2.77
C THR A 4 -4.09 1.56 -1.86
N PHE A 5 -4.67 0.45 -2.36
CA PHE A 5 -4.86 -0.78 -1.61
C PHE A 5 -4.04 -1.95 -2.16
N ASP A 6 -3.05 -1.66 -3.02
CA ASP A 6 -2.15 -2.67 -3.56
C ASP A 6 -1.13 -3.11 -2.48
N GLU A 7 -0.95 -4.42 -2.31
CA GLU A 7 -0.05 -4.98 -1.28
C GLU A 7 1.41 -4.52 -1.46
N GLU A 8 1.84 -4.17 -2.67
CA GLU A 8 3.17 -3.63 -2.97
C GLU A 8 3.31 -2.14 -2.60
N ASN A 9 2.20 -1.44 -2.37
CA ASN A 9 2.17 -0.01 -2.05
C ASN A 9 1.68 0.28 -0.62
N VAL A 10 1.25 -0.73 0.15
CA VAL A 10 0.74 -0.58 1.52
C VAL A 10 1.76 -1.14 2.51
N HIS A 11 2.76 -0.31 2.84
CA HIS A 11 3.76 -0.63 3.84
C HIS A 11 3.74 0.38 4.99
N GLY A 12 4.01 -0.10 6.20
CA GLY A 12 4.11 0.76 7.38
C GLY A 12 5.38 1.62 7.36
N GLN A 13 5.27 2.84 7.87
CA GLN A 13 6.41 3.67 8.27
C GLN A 13 6.28 4.03 9.75
N CYS A 14 7.41 4.19 10.45
CA CYS A 14 7.75 5.52 10.92
C CYS A 14 6.65 6.44 11.48
N VAL A 15 6.32 6.49 12.79
CA VAL A 15 5.39 7.54 13.29
C VAL A 15 5.92 8.94 12.98
N THR A 16 7.19 9.22 13.32
CA THR A 16 7.86 10.48 12.98
C THR A 16 7.88 10.74 11.47
N CYS A 17 8.12 9.69 10.68
CA CYS A 17 8.18 9.76 9.23
C CYS A 17 6.83 10.16 8.63
N ASN A 18 5.75 9.53 9.10
CA ASN A 18 4.39 9.78 8.65
C ASN A 18 3.84 11.12 9.15
N GLN A 19 3.99 11.40 10.45
CA GLN A 19 3.34 12.54 11.10
C GLN A 19 4.17 13.82 11.06
N HIS A 20 5.49 13.73 11.26
CA HIS A 20 6.37 14.91 11.44
C HIS A 20 7.17 15.26 10.17
N LYS A 21 7.34 14.30 9.25
CA LYS A 21 8.02 14.52 7.95
C LYS A 21 7.06 14.46 6.76
N HIS A 22 5.77 14.72 6.97
CA HIS A 22 4.75 14.76 5.93
C HIS A 22 4.74 13.50 5.02
N GLY A 23 4.83 12.32 5.62
CA GLY A 23 4.83 11.05 4.90
C GLY A 23 6.18 10.61 4.34
N ASN A 24 7.21 11.47 4.39
CA ASN A 24 8.58 11.17 3.96
C ASN A 24 8.67 10.35 2.66
N LEU A 25 7.96 10.80 1.63
CA LEU A 25 7.61 9.99 0.45
C LEU A 25 8.83 9.42 -0.31
N ILE A 26 9.95 10.14 -0.32
CA ILE A 26 11.19 9.67 -0.96
C ILE A 26 11.72 8.42 -0.24
N GLU A 27 11.84 8.47 1.08
CA GLU A 27 12.29 7.32 1.87
C GLU A 27 11.29 6.16 1.81
N TYR A 28 9.99 6.49 1.74
CA TYR A 28 8.96 5.48 1.52
C TYR A 28 9.15 4.73 0.21
N GLN A 29 9.36 5.46 -0.89
CA GLN A 29 9.61 4.89 -2.21
C GLN A 29 10.91 4.06 -2.25
N LEU A 30 11.98 4.53 -1.61
CA LEU A 30 13.22 3.76 -1.45
C LEU A 30 12.98 2.46 -0.66
N GLY A 31 12.14 2.52 0.36
CA GLY A 31 11.70 1.36 1.13
C GLY A 31 10.94 0.35 0.27
N ILE A 32 10.02 0.81 -0.58
CA ILE A 32 9.30 -0.03 -1.56
C ILE A 32 10.29 -0.68 -2.52
N GLN A 33 11.18 0.10 -3.14
CA GLN A 33 12.19 -0.40 -4.07
C GLN A 33 13.03 -1.54 -3.47
N LYS A 34 13.43 -1.40 -2.20
CA LYS A 34 14.20 -2.43 -1.48
C LYS A 34 13.41 -3.72 -1.24
N ARG A 35 12.08 -3.65 -1.18
CA ARG A 35 11.19 -4.81 -0.94
C ARG A 35 10.84 -5.54 -2.22
N ILE A 36 10.41 -4.81 -3.25
CA ILE A 36 9.84 -5.38 -4.48
C ILE A 36 10.80 -5.33 -5.67
N GLY A 37 11.92 -4.62 -5.57
CA GLY A 37 12.86 -4.39 -6.66
C GLY A 37 12.50 -3.18 -7.53
N ALA A 38 13.46 -2.79 -8.39
CA ALA A 38 13.31 -1.59 -9.23
C ALA A 38 12.25 -1.77 -10.33
N ASP A 39 12.24 -2.92 -11.01
CA ASP A 39 11.31 -3.18 -12.13
C ASP A 39 9.85 -3.15 -11.65
N ARG A 40 9.57 -3.79 -10.52
CA ARG A 40 8.24 -3.79 -9.89
C ARG A 40 7.83 -2.40 -9.41
N LEU A 41 8.77 -1.60 -8.90
CA LEU A 41 8.48 -0.22 -8.54
C LEU A 41 8.09 0.62 -9.77
N ILE A 42 8.76 0.41 -10.92
CA ILE A 42 8.43 1.09 -12.17
C ILE A 42 7.01 0.70 -12.63
N GLU A 43 6.67 -0.59 -12.59
CA GLU A 43 5.31 -1.08 -12.90
C GLU A 43 4.26 -0.49 -11.95
N LEU A 44 4.56 -0.46 -10.65
CA LEU A 44 3.68 0.12 -9.63
C LEU A 44 3.44 1.61 -9.87
N HIS A 45 4.50 2.35 -10.21
CA HIS A 45 4.41 3.76 -10.58
C HIS A 45 3.55 3.97 -11.83
N ALA A 46 3.74 3.17 -12.88
CA ALA A 46 2.93 3.26 -14.09
C ALA A 46 1.44 3.07 -13.77
N ARG A 47 1.09 2.04 -13.00
CA ARG A 47 -0.29 1.77 -12.55
C ARG A 47 -0.85 2.88 -11.66
N ALA A 48 -0.01 3.60 -10.91
CA ALA A 48 -0.47 4.67 -10.02
C ALA A 48 -1.15 5.83 -10.76
N TYR A 49 -0.79 6.05 -12.03
CA TYR A 49 -1.38 7.08 -12.91
C TYR A 49 -2.71 6.66 -13.55
N GLU A 50 -3.12 5.40 -13.40
CA GLU A 50 -4.41 4.94 -13.92
C GLU A 50 -5.59 5.52 -13.12
N VAL A 51 -6.71 5.72 -13.82
CA VAL A 51 -7.96 6.15 -13.20
C VAL A 51 -8.71 4.94 -12.67
N LYS A 52 -8.60 4.69 -11.37
CA LYS A 52 -9.44 3.73 -10.65
C LYS A 52 -10.53 4.46 -9.87
N LYS A 53 -11.78 4.12 -10.14
CA LYS A 53 -12.93 4.47 -9.30
C LYS A 53 -13.33 3.23 -8.52
N TRP A 54 -13.17 3.30 -7.20
CA TRP A 54 -13.55 2.22 -6.31
C TRP A 54 -15.05 2.24 -6.06
N THR A 55 -15.70 1.10 -6.22
CA THR A 55 -17.10 0.97 -5.79
C THR A 55 -17.17 0.70 -4.29
N ARG A 56 -18.34 0.93 -3.70
CA ARG A 56 -18.56 0.65 -2.28
C ARG A 56 -18.39 -0.85 -1.99
N GLU A 57 -18.83 -1.68 -2.93
CA GLU A 57 -18.77 -3.13 -2.86
C GLU A 57 -17.32 -3.62 -2.84
N GLU A 58 -16.48 -3.12 -3.76
CA GLU A 58 -15.04 -3.43 -3.81
C GLU A 58 -14.34 -3.05 -2.50
N LEU A 59 -14.60 -1.85 -1.97
CA LEU A 59 -14.00 -1.40 -0.71
C LEU A 59 -14.42 -2.28 0.47
N ASN A 60 -15.69 -2.67 0.53
CA ASN A 60 -16.19 -3.57 1.57
C ASN A 60 -15.53 -4.95 1.48
N GLU A 61 -15.28 -5.46 0.28
CA GLU A 61 -14.58 -6.73 0.07
C GLU A 61 -13.13 -6.65 0.53
N ILE A 62 -12.40 -5.58 0.17
CA ILE A 62 -11.03 -5.34 0.66
C ILE A 62 -11.01 -5.34 2.20
N ILE A 63 -11.92 -4.61 2.84
CA ILE A 63 -12.01 -4.56 4.30
C ILE A 63 -12.25 -5.95 4.89
N ARG A 64 -13.20 -6.72 4.35
CA ARG A 64 -13.50 -8.08 4.83
C ARG A 64 -12.30 -9.00 4.71
N THR A 65 -11.63 -8.98 3.56
CA THR A 65 -10.45 -9.80 3.28
C THR A 65 -9.33 -9.54 4.27
N TYR A 66 -8.94 -8.27 4.47
CA TYR A 66 -7.83 -7.96 5.37
C TYR A 66 -8.18 -8.10 6.85
N LYS A 67 -9.44 -7.88 7.26
CA LYS A 67 -9.90 -8.22 8.62
C LYS A 67 -9.76 -9.71 8.90
N LYS A 68 -10.14 -10.55 7.93
CA LYS A 68 -9.97 -12.01 8.05
C LYS A 68 -8.49 -12.38 8.15
N LYS A 69 -7.64 -11.91 7.21
CA LYS A 69 -6.19 -12.16 7.23
C LYS A 69 -5.55 -11.77 8.57
N ALA A 70 -5.92 -10.61 9.13
CA ALA A 70 -5.39 -10.13 10.41
C ALA A 70 -5.80 -11.02 11.60
N ASN A 71 -7.06 -11.47 11.63
CA ASN A 71 -7.53 -12.41 12.65
C ASN A 71 -6.82 -13.76 12.53
N ASP A 72 -6.64 -14.27 11.32
CA ASP A 72 -5.97 -15.55 11.07
C ASP A 72 -4.50 -15.49 11.54
N TYR A 73 -3.80 -14.38 11.26
CA TYR A 73 -2.44 -14.16 11.74
C TYR A 73 -2.32 -14.04 13.27
N GLY A 74 -3.29 -13.41 13.94
CA GLY A 74 -3.28 -13.28 15.41
C GLY A 74 -3.64 -14.55 16.18
N ASN A 75 -4.24 -15.53 15.51
CA ASN A 75 -4.58 -16.85 16.06
C ASN A 75 -3.54 -17.94 15.71
N SER A 76 -2.45 -17.57 15.05
CA SER A 76 -1.33 -18.44 14.66
C SER A 76 -0.17 -18.30 15.65
#